data_AF-A0A382RD84-F1
#
_entry.id   AF-A0A382RD84-F1
#
_cell.length_a   1.000
_cell.length_b   1.000
_cell.length_c   1.000
_cell.angle_alpha   90.00
_cell.angle_beta   90.00
_cell.angle_gamma   90.00
#
_symmetry.space_group_name_H-M   'P 1'
#
loop_
_entity.id
_entity.type
_entity.pdbx_description
1 polymer ?
#
loop_
_entity_poly.entity_id
_entity_poly.type
_entity_poly.pdbx_seq_one_letter_code
_entity_poly.pdbx_strand_id
1 'polypeptide(L)' 'MANYGNHKIRKIVISSGVVTTIAGSGSQGSLDRNTGTSATFRGPWGITTDGTYLYVAESSHLIRRIE' A
#
# COMPACT_ATOMS: atom_id res chain seq x y z
N MET A 1 -0.94 -3.76 6.49
CA MET A 1 -1.21 -2.47 7.18
C MET A 1 -0.97 -1.31 6.23
N ALA A 2 -1.85 -0.31 6.22
CA ALA A 2 -1.65 0.98 5.54
C ALA A 2 -1.16 1.99 6.57
N ASN A 3 -0.08 2.74 6.29
CA ASN A 3 0.41 3.79 7.18
C ASN A 3 0.25 5.15 6.52
N TYR A 4 -0.75 5.91 6.99
CA TYR A 4 -1.13 7.23 6.50
C TYR A 4 0.06 8.19 6.38
N GLY A 5 0.99 8.18 7.34
CA GLY A 5 2.17 9.06 7.35
C GLY A 5 3.40 8.51 6.61
N ASN A 6 3.48 7.21 6.37
CA ASN A 6 4.65 6.59 5.72
C ASN A 6 4.39 6.21 4.27
N HIS A 7 3.22 6.51 3.69
CA HIS A 7 2.88 6.27 2.28
C HIS A 7 3.27 4.88 1.77
N LYS A 8 3.07 3.86 2.62
CA LYS A 8 3.54 2.48 2.43
C LYS A 8 2.49 1.46 2.82
N ILE A 9 2.46 0.37 2.08
CA ILE A 9 1.74 -0.86 2.40
C ILE A 9 2.75 -1.91 2.86
N ARG A 10 2.53 -2.42 4.07
CA ARG A 10 3.43 -3.41 4.69
C ARG A 10 2.72 -4.72 4.98
N LYS A 11 3.43 -5.82 4.74
CA LYS A 11 3.06 -7.19 5.10
C LYS A 11 3.79 -7.58 6.37
N ILE A 12 3.11 -8.27 7.28
CA ILE A 12 3.69 -8.85 8.49
C ILE A 12 3.51 -10.36 8.45
N VAL A 13 4.58 -11.10 8.74
CA VAL A 13 4.50 -12.55 8.99
C VAL A 13 4.16 -12.74 10.45
N ILE A 14 2.96 -13.23 10.77
CA ILE A 14 2.46 -13.29 12.15
C ILE A 14 3.31 -14.20 13.05
N SER A 15 3.86 -15.29 12.49
CA SER A 15 4.68 -16.24 13.25
C SER A 15 6.08 -15.74 13.61
N SER A 16 6.66 -14.84 12.80
CA SER A 16 8.04 -14.36 12.97
C SER A 16 8.14 -12.85 13.27
N GLY A 17 7.05 -12.11 13.13
CA GLY A 17 7.01 -10.66 13.25
C GLY A 17 7.71 -9.90 12.12
N VAL A 18 8.25 -10.59 11.11
CA VAL A 18 8.97 -9.94 10.00
C VAL A 18 8.03 -9.04 9.21
N VAL A 19 8.41 -7.77 9.08
CA VAL A 19 7.68 -6.76 8.31
C VAL A 19 8.40 -6.46 7.01
N THR A 20 7.70 -6.55 5.88
CA THR A 20 8.21 -6.17 4.56
C THR A 20 7.33 -5.09 3.92
N THR A 21 7.94 -4.23 3.11
CA THR A 21 7.20 -3.28 2.28
C THR A 21 6.88 -3.94 0.95
N ILE A 22 5.59 -4.02 0.62
CA ILE A 22 5.11 -4.63 -0.63
C ILE A 22 4.71 -3.58 -1.66
N ALA A 23 4.33 -2.39 -1.21
CA ALA A 23 4.15 -1.23 -2.08
C ALA A 23 4.43 0.08 -1.34
N GLY A 24 4.92 1.08 -2.08
CA GLY A 24 5.10 2.43 -1.55
C GLY A 24 6.56 2.84 -1.35
N SER A 25 6.93 3.98 -1.92
CA SER A 25 8.26 4.58 -1.80
C SER A 25 8.45 5.30 -0.46
N GLY A 26 7.36 5.68 0.18
CA GLY A 26 7.36 6.54 1.36
C GLY A 26 7.15 8.02 1.05
N SER A 27 7.12 8.41 -0.22
CA SER A 27 6.75 9.76 -0.64
C SER A 27 5.25 9.86 -0.89
N GLN A 28 4.66 10.98 -0.50
CA GLN A 28 3.29 11.31 -0.88
C GLN A 28 3.23 11.53 -2.40
N GLY A 29 2.24 10.93 -3.05
CA GLY A 29 2.05 11.08 -4.48
C GLY A 29 0.98 10.13 -4.99
N SER A 30 0.56 10.33 -6.23
CA SER A 30 -0.42 9.48 -6.93
C SER A 30 0.20 8.88 -8.19
N LEU A 31 1.52 8.65 -8.15
CA LEU A 31 2.27 8.18 -9.31
C LEU A 31 1.92 6.70 -9.57
N ASP A 32 1.23 6.46 -10.69
CA ASP A 32 0.79 5.16 -11.17
C ASP A 32 1.90 4.26 -11.73
N ARG A 33 3.18 4.63 -11.54
CA ARG A 33 4.27 3.84 -12.10
C ARG A 33 4.37 2.50 -11.35
N ASN A 34 3.78 1.49 -11.97
CA ASN A 34 3.94 0.05 -11.80
C ASN A 34 4.24 -0.41 -10.36
N THR A 35 3.19 -0.95 -9.72
CA THR A 35 3.22 -2.04 -8.72
C THR A 35 4.56 -2.30 -8.03
N GLY A 36 4.63 -2.02 -6.72
CA GLY A 36 5.78 -2.37 -5.89
C GLY A 36 6.30 -1.21 -5.04
N THR A 37 7.55 -1.31 -4.59
CA THR A 37 8.18 -0.35 -3.67
C THR A 37 8.40 1.04 -4.26
N SER A 38 8.27 1.21 -5.59
CA SER A 38 8.36 2.52 -6.25
C SER A 38 7.03 3.28 -6.33
N ALA A 39 5.90 2.63 -6.05
CA ALA A 39 4.59 3.28 -6.05
C ALA A 39 4.56 4.44 -5.05
N THR A 40 3.77 5.48 -5.32
CA THR A 40 3.49 6.53 -4.31
C THR A 40 2.01 6.50 -3.97
N PHE A 41 1.70 6.78 -2.71
CA PHE A 41 0.32 6.80 -2.22
C PHE A 41 -0.01 8.15 -1.59
N ARG A 42 -1.23 8.64 -1.80
CA ARG A 42 -1.78 9.81 -1.11
C ARG A 42 -2.61 9.34 0.09
N GLY A 43 -1.96 9.32 1.26
CA GLY A 43 -2.60 9.01 2.54
C GLY A 43 -3.41 7.70 2.51
N PRO A 44 -2.77 6.53 2.31
CA PRO A 44 -3.50 5.27 2.27
C PRO A 44 -4.13 4.99 3.65
N TRP A 45 -5.44 4.71 3.68
CA TRP A 45 -6.21 4.63 4.93
C TRP A 45 -7.03 3.35 5.08
N GLY A 46 -7.45 2.72 3.98
CA GLY A 46 -8.17 1.45 3.98
C GLY A 46 -7.45 0.40 3.14
N ILE A 47 -7.55 -0.87 3.51
CA ILE A 47 -7.07 -2.00 2.69
C ILE A 47 -8.04 -3.18 2.79
N THR A 48 -8.32 -3.82 1.65
CA THR A 48 -9.07 -5.09 1.55
C THR A 48 -8.46 -5.99 0.48
N THR A 49 -8.98 -7.20 0.32
CA THR A 49 -8.54 -8.18 -0.68
C THR A 49 -9.72 -8.99 -1.23
N ASP A 50 -9.60 -9.44 -2.48
CA ASP A 50 -10.49 -10.45 -3.08
C ASP A 50 -9.87 -11.88 -3.05
N GLY A 51 -8.71 -12.04 -2.39
CA GLY A 51 -7.93 -13.28 -2.36
C GLY A 51 -6.86 -13.39 -3.45
N THR A 52 -6.92 -12.57 -4.50
CA THR A 52 -5.92 -12.49 -5.57
C THR A 52 -5.13 -11.18 -5.48
N TYR A 53 -5.83 -10.07 -5.30
CA TYR A 53 -5.31 -8.72 -5.28
C TYR A 53 -5.59 -8.01 -3.95
N LEU A 54 -4.76 -7.00 -3.67
CA LEU A 54 -5.02 -6.05 -2.58
C LEU A 54 -5.60 -4.76 -3.16
N TYR A 55 -6.60 -4.21 -2.47
CA TYR A 55 -7.23 -2.95 -2.82
C TYR A 55 -7.00 -1.96 -1.70
N VAL A 56 -6.44 -0.80 -2.04
CA VAL A 56 -6.07 0.26 -1.09
C VAL A 56 -6.90 1.50 -1.39
N ALA A 57 -7.58 2.02 -0.36
CA ALA A 57 -8.26 3.30 -0.44
C ALA A 57 -7.29 4.45 -0.12
N GLU A 58 -7.26 5.46 -0.98
CA GLU A 58 -6.45 6.66 -0.85
C GLU A 58 -7.31 7.86 -0.44
N SER A 59 -6.71 8.89 0.17
CA SER A 59 -7.44 10.11 0.54
C SER A 59 -7.88 10.93 -0.67
N SER A 60 -7.32 10.66 -1.84
CA SER A 60 -7.69 11.27 -3.12
C SER A 60 -8.94 10.68 -3.77
N HIS A 61 -9.77 9.95 -3.02
CA HIS A 61 -10.97 9.25 -3.52
C HIS A 61 -10.67 8.19 -4.61
N LEU A 62 -9.48 7.61 -4.60
CA LEU A 62 -9.09 6.53 -5.50
C LEU A 62 -9.02 5.20 -4.75
N ILE A 63 -9.40 4.13 -5.45
CA ILE A 63 -9.10 2.75 -5.03
C ILE A 63 -7.99 2.24 -5.93
N ARG A 64 -6.89 1.80 -5.33
CA ARG A 64 -5.72 1.27 -6.04
C ARG A 64 -5.61 -0.25 -5.86
N ARG A 65 -5.49 -0.97 -6.97
CA ARG A 65 -5.17 -2.41 -6.99
C ARG A 65 -3.65 -2.61 -6.89
N ILE A 66 -3.21 -3.59 -6.11
CA ILE A 66 -1.83 -4.06 -6.02
C ILE A 66 -1.79 -5.52 -6.47
N GLU A 67 -0.84 -5.83 -7.38
CA GLU A 67 -0.56 -7.18 -7.91
C GLU A 67 0.42 -7.96 -7.04
#